data_AF-A0A939DQS7-F1
#
_entry.id   AF-A0A939DQS7-F1
#
_cell.length_a   1.000
_cell.length_b   1.000
_cell.length_c   1.000
_cell.angle_alpha   90.00
_cell.angle_beta   90.00
_cell.angle_gamma   90.00
#
_symmetry.space_group_name_H-M   'P 1'
#
loop_
_entity.id
_entity.type
_entity.pdbx_description
1 polymer ?
#
loop_
_entity_poly.entity_id
_entity_poly.type
_entity_poly.pdbx_seq_one_letter_code
_entity_poly.pdbx_strand_id
1 'polypeptide(L)'
;MDIKAQSLFSEMQSLAKQANVGLEQAQPLVTNPSSQNFGDMLKNALDTVNDLGYASKDKQVAFEMGDKSLSLVDVMVAKEKAGIAFEATVQVRNKVLEAYKTIMNMPV
;
A
#
# COMPACT_ATOMS: atom_id res chain seq x y z
N MET A 1 -56.66 -26.84 27.45
CA MET A 1 -56.58 -25.50 26.84
C MET A 1 -55.13 -25.21 26.44
N ASP A 2 -54.40 -26.21 25.92
CA ASP A 2 -52.93 -26.25 26.01
C ASP A 2 -52.21 -26.04 24.66
N ILE A 3 -52.97 -25.80 23.59
CA ILE A 3 -52.43 -25.74 22.22
C ILE A 3 -51.73 -24.40 21.94
N LYS A 4 -52.01 -23.35 22.73
CA LYS A 4 -51.47 -22.00 22.52
C LYS A 4 -50.01 -21.82 22.98
N ALA A 5 -49.57 -22.60 23.97
CA ALA A 5 -48.20 -22.53 24.48
C ALA A 5 -47.19 -23.17 23.51
N GLN A 6 -47.58 -24.30 22.89
CA GLN A 6 -46.76 -25.02 21.92
C GLN A 6 -46.55 -24.22 20.62
N SER A 7 -47.57 -23.53 20.13
CA SER A 7 -47.50 -22.73 18.90
C SER A 7 -46.61 -21.50 19.08
N LEU A 8 -46.69 -20.84 20.24
CA LEU A 8 -45.87 -19.66 20.55
C LEU A 8 -44.39 -20.02 20.69
N PHE A 9 -44.09 -21.18 21.26
CA PHE A 9 -42.71 -21.67 21.36
C PHE A 9 -42.11 -21.97 19.98
N SER A 10 -42.89 -22.55 19.07
CA SER A 10 -42.46 -22.81 17.70
C SER A 10 -42.20 -21.53 16.90
N GLU A 11 -43.00 -20.48 17.13
CA GLU A 11 -42.85 -19.18 16.47
C GLU A 11 -41.64 -18.40 17.01
N MET A 12 -41.39 -18.49 18.31
CA MET A 12 -40.17 -17.93 18.95
C MET A 12 -38.91 -18.65 18.45
N GLN A 13 -38.98 -19.97 18.20
CA GLN A 13 -37.88 -20.75 17.66
C GLN A 13 -37.59 -20.42 16.18
N SER A 14 -38.61 -20.14 15.37
CA SER A 14 -38.42 -19.65 14.00
C SER A 14 -37.83 -18.23 13.97
N LEU A 15 -38.24 -17.35 14.88
CA LEU A 15 -37.70 -15.99 14.98
C LEU A 15 -36.23 -16.01 15.42
N ALA A 16 -35.85 -16.91 16.34
CA ALA A 16 -34.46 -17.12 16.75
C ALA A 16 -33.58 -17.64 15.60
N LYS A 17 -34.10 -18.55 14.77
CA LYS A 17 -33.39 -18.99 13.56
C LYS A 17 -33.23 -17.86 12.56
N GLN A 18 -34.25 -17.02 12.38
CA GLN A 18 -34.22 -15.88 11.45
C GLN A 18 -33.24 -14.78 11.90
N ALA A 19 -33.06 -14.60 13.22
CA ALA A 19 -32.05 -13.72 13.78
C ALA A 19 -30.61 -14.27 13.61
N ASN A 20 -30.43 -15.60 13.63
CA ASN A 20 -29.12 -16.22 13.44
C ASN A 20 -28.63 -16.15 11.97
N VAL A 21 -29.54 -16.18 10.99
CA VAL A 21 -29.18 -16.06 9.56
C VAL A 21 -28.69 -14.67 9.17
N GLY A 22 -28.90 -13.64 10.01
CA GLY A 22 -28.43 -12.27 9.77
C GLY A 22 -26.96 -12.04 10.12
N LEU A 23 -26.29 -12.99 10.79
CA LEU A 23 -24.91 -12.84 11.28
C LEU A 23 -23.90 -13.76 10.57
N GLU A 24 -24.35 -14.67 9.69
CA GLU A 24 -23.50 -15.63 8.97
C GLU A 24 -23.07 -15.17 7.56
N GLN A 25 -23.48 -13.97 7.12
CA GLN A 25 -22.89 -13.30 5.96
C GLN A 25 -21.98 -12.15 6.39
N ALA A 26 -21.11 -12.38 7.37
CA ALA A 26 -19.84 -11.68 7.37
C ALA A 26 -19.06 -12.19 6.15
N GLN A 27 -19.22 -11.50 5.02
CA GLN A 27 -18.41 -11.71 3.83
C GLN A 27 -16.95 -11.82 4.29
N PRO A 28 -16.17 -12.81 3.79
CA PRO A 28 -14.76 -12.87 4.11
C PRO A 28 -14.18 -11.50 3.78
N LEU A 29 -13.58 -10.85 4.78
CA LEU A 29 -12.74 -9.67 4.58
C LEU A 29 -11.80 -10.05 3.45
N VAL A 30 -12.06 -9.52 2.25
CA VAL A 30 -11.21 -9.72 1.09
C VAL A 30 -9.89 -9.07 1.44
N THR A 31 -8.96 -9.85 1.99
CA THR A 31 -7.57 -9.45 2.14
C THR A 31 -7.06 -9.34 0.72
N ASN A 32 -7.21 -8.16 0.11
CA ASN A 32 -6.78 -7.91 -1.25
C ASN A 32 -5.27 -8.13 -1.30
N PRO A 33 -4.77 -9.20 -1.95
CA PRO A 33 -3.34 -9.51 -1.97
C PRO A 33 -2.52 -8.37 -2.61
N SER A 34 -3.17 -7.45 -3.32
CA SER A 34 -2.55 -6.21 -3.84
C SER A 34 -1.98 -5.30 -2.75
N SER A 35 -2.50 -5.33 -1.51
CA SER A 35 -1.98 -4.47 -0.43
C SER A 35 -0.59 -4.92 0.06
N GLN A 36 -0.32 -6.23 0.09
CA GLN A 36 1.01 -6.77 0.36
C GLN A 36 2.02 -6.34 -0.72
N ASN A 37 1.61 -6.36 -1.99
CA ASN A 37 2.46 -6.01 -3.13
C ASN A 37 2.85 -4.52 -3.17
N PHE A 38 2.01 -3.62 -2.66
CA PHE A 38 2.30 -2.19 -2.69
C PHE A 38 3.39 -1.75 -1.71
N GLY A 39 3.41 -2.32 -0.50
CA GLY A 39 4.45 -2.02 0.49
C GLY A 39 5.84 -2.43 -0.01
N ASP A 40 5.93 -3.60 -0.63
CA ASP A 40 7.15 -4.07 -1.28
C ASP A 40 7.54 -3.19 -2.47
N MET A 41 6.57 -2.76 -3.29
CA MET A 41 6.85 -1.86 -4.41
C MET A 41 7.36 -0.49 -3.94
N LEU A 42 6.80 0.05 -2.85
CA LEU A 42 7.26 1.29 -2.23
C LEU A 42 8.67 1.15 -1.66
N LYS A 43 8.95 0.05 -0.97
CA LYS A 43 10.28 -0.25 -0.44
C LYS A 43 11.30 -0.31 -1.57
N ASN A 44 11.00 -1.06 -2.64
CA ASN A 44 11.85 -1.15 -3.82
C ASN A 44 12.08 0.22 -4.50
N ALA A 45 11.05 1.07 -4.58
CA ALA A 45 11.20 2.42 -5.13
C ALA A 45 12.14 3.30 -4.28
N LEU A 46 12.02 3.24 -2.95
CA LEU A 46 12.92 3.93 -2.02
C LEU A 46 14.37 3.44 -2.13
N ASP A 47 14.57 2.12 -2.18
CA ASP A 47 15.88 1.51 -2.36
C ASP A 47 16.49 1.92 -3.71
N THR A 48 15.69 1.95 -4.78
CA THR A 48 16.13 2.40 -6.11
C THR A 48 16.60 3.85 -6.12
N VAL A 49 15.89 4.76 -5.44
CA VAL A 49 16.32 6.17 -5.33
C VAL A 49 17.61 6.30 -4.55
N ASN A 50 17.75 5.53 -3.48
CA ASN A 50 18.96 5.51 -2.68
C ASN A 50 20.17 5.07 -3.53
N ASP A 51 20.00 3.99 -4.29
CA ASP A 51 21.02 3.49 -5.22
C ASP A 51 21.37 4.49 -6.31
N LEU A 52 20.37 5.15 -6.91
CA LEU A 52 20.61 6.21 -7.90
C LEU A 52 21.38 7.40 -7.31
N GLY A 53 21.09 7.77 -6.05
CA GLY A 53 21.82 8.80 -5.32
C GLY A 53 23.28 8.42 -5.10
N TYR A 54 23.55 7.19 -4.66
CA TYR A 54 24.91 6.67 -4.49
C TYR A 54 25.66 6.59 -5.82
N ALA A 55 25.04 6.04 -6.86
CA ALA A 55 25.64 5.94 -8.19
C ALA A 55 25.97 7.30 -8.79
N SER A 56 25.11 8.31 -8.57
CA SER A 56 25.41 9.68 -9.00
C SER A 56 26.60 10.27 -8.25
N LYS A 57 26.73 10.01 -6.95
CA LYS A 57 27.84 10.50 -6.13
C LYS A 57 29.15 9.81 -6.49
N ASP A 58 29.11 8.51 -6.73
CA ASP A 58 30.27 7.72 -7.15
C ASP A 58 30.84 8.22 -8.48
N LYS A 59 29.97 8.40 -9.49
CA LYS A 59 30.37 8.98 -10.79
C LYS A 59 30.93 10.39 -10.67
N GLN A 60 30.38 11.21 -9.79
CA GLN A 60 30.90 12.55 -9.53
C GLN A 60 32.33 12.48 -8.97
N VAL A 61 32.55 11.64 -7.96
CA VAL A 61 33.88 11.48 -7.33
C VAL A 61 34.88 10.90 -8.33
N ALA A 62 34.51 9.87 -9.10
CA ALA A 62 35.36 9.30 -10.14
C ALA A 62 35.76 10.33 -11.21
N PHE A 63 34.82 11.18 -11.63
CA PHE A 63 35.10 12.28 -12.55
C PHE A 63 36.03 13.33 -11.94
N GLU A 64 35.81 13.73 -10.69
CA GLU A 64 36.67 14.67 -9.95
C GLU A 64 38.09 14.11 -9.75
N MET A 65 38.24 12.79 -9.63
CA MET A 65 39.53 12.10 -9.59
C MET A 65 40.23 11.97 -10.96
N GLY A 66 39.60 12.43 -12.04
CA GLY A 66 40.18 12.45 -13.38
C GLY A 66 40.00 11.15 -14.16
N ASP A 67 39.00 10.34 -13.82
CA ASP A 67 38.65 9.15 -14.59
C ASP A 67 38.26 9.53 -16.03
N LYS A 68 39.08 9.11 -17.00
CA LYS A 68 38.89 9.40 -18.42
C LYS A 68 37.76 8.59 -19.06
N SER A 69 37.24 7.58 -18.37
CA SER A 69 36.11 6.77 -18.84
C SER A 69 34.76 7.44 -18.60
N LEU A 70 34.71 8.48 -17.77
CA LEU A 70 33.51 9.24 -17.46
C LEU A 70 33.57 10.63 -18.10
N SER A 71 32.52 11.00 -18.83
CA SER A 71 32.36 12.37 -19.30
C SER A 71 31.57 13.22 -18.29
N LEU A 72 31.73 14.54 -18.36
CA LEU A 72 30.90 15.47 -17.60
C LEU A 72 29.40 15.25 -17.87
N VAL A 73 29.05 14.86 -19.11
CA VAL A 73 27.68 14.55 -19.52
C VAL A 73 27.16 13.34 -18.76
N ASP A 74 27.96 12.30 -18.56
CA ASP A 74 27.55 11.10 -17.80
C ASP A 74 27.24 11.40 -16.34
N VAL A 75 28.03 12.29 -15.71
CA VAL A 75 27.79 12.76 -14.35
C VAL A 75 26.51 13.59 -14.27
N MET A 76 26.31 14.50 -15.23
CA MET A 76 25.10 15.32 -15.29
C MET A 76 23.84 14.48 -15.51
N VAL A 77 23.89 13.50 -16.41
CA VAL A 77 22.76 12.58 -16.64
C VAL A 77 22.49 11.72 -15.40
N ALA A 78 23.52 11.26 -14.71
CA ALA A 78 23.34 10.52 -13.46
C ALA A 78 22.68 11.37 -12.36
N LYS A 79 23.08 12.65 -12.23
CA LYS A 79 22.45 13.60 -11.31
C LYS A 79 20.98 13.84 -11.67
N GLU A 80 20.68 14.07 -12.95
CA GLU A 80 19.31 14.33 -13.39
C GLU A 80 18.40 13.12 -13.15
N LYS A 81 18.89 11.90 -13.45
CA LYS A 81 18.17 10.66 -13.16
C LYS A 81 17.86 10.50 -11.67
N ALA A 82 18.84 10.79 -10.81
CA ALA A 82 18.65 10.73 -9.36
C ALA A 82 17.61 11.77 -8.89
N GLY A 83 17.65 12.99 -9.44
CA GLY A 83 16.69 14.06 -9.15
C GLY A 83 15.25 13.66 -9.51
N ILE A 84 15.02 13.24 -10.75
CA ILE A 84 13.69 12.82 -11.24
C ILE A 84 13.16 11.63 -10.42
N ALA A 85 14.02 10.64 -10.13
CA ALA A 85 13.63 9.47 -9.35
C ALA A 85 13.26 9.85 -7.90
N PHE A 86 13.99 10.79 -7.30
CA PHE A 86 13.67 11.32 -5.97
C PHE A 86 12.30 12.03 -5.96
N GLU A 87 12.03 12.90 -6.94
CA GLU A 87 10.74 13.58 -7.07
C GLU A 87 9.58 12.57 -7.22
N ALA A 88 9.76 11.55 -8.06
CA ALA A 88 8.78 10.48 -8.21
C ALA A 88 8.52 9.76 -6.88
N THR A 89 9.54 9.49 -6.08
CA THR A 89 9.39 8.84 -4.77
C THR A 89 8.64 9.72 -3.76
N VAL A 90 8.86 11.03 -3.76
CA VAL A 90 8.09 11.96 -2.94
C VAL A 90 6.60 11.93 -3.32
N GLN A 91 6.28 11.86 -4.61
CA GLN A 91 4.90 11.73 -5.09
C GLN A 91 4.25 10.43 -4.60
N VAL A 92 4.96 9.30 -4.72
CA VAL A 92 4.47 8.00 -4.22
C VAL A 92 4.24 8.08 -2.72
N ARG A 93 5.20 8.59 -1.93
CA ARG A 93 5.06 8.79 -0.48
C ARG A 93 3.81 9.60 -0.15
N ASN A 94 3.56 10.69 -0.86
CA ASN A 94 2.40 11.54 -0.63
C ASN A 94 1.09 10.78 -0.93
N LYS A 95 1.03 10.00 -2.01
CA LYS A 95 -0.15 9.16 -2.30
C LYS A 95 -0.39 8.05 -1.28
N VAL A 96 0.67 7.47 -0.72
CA VAL A 96 0.54 6.50 0.39
C VAL A 96 -0.09 7.16 1.61
N LEU A 97 0.39 8.34 1.98
CA LEU A 97 -0.14 9.09 3.12
C LEU A 97 -1.59 9.51 2.91
N GLU A 98 -1.96 9.91 1.69
CA GLU A 98 -3.35 10.22 1.33
C GLU A 98 -4.23 8.97 1.44
N ALA A 99 -3.81 7.83 0.88
CA ALA A 99 -4.57 6.58 0.97
C ALA A 99 -4.79 6.14 2.43
N TYR A 100 -3.75 6.24 3.27
CA TYR A 100 -3.88 5.98 4.71
C TYR A 100 -4.90 6.91 5.37
N LYS A 101 -4.83 8.22 5.09
CA LYS A 101 -5.80 9.20 5.58
C LYS A 101 -7.22 8.91 5.09
N THR A 102 -7.39 8.48 3.85
CA THR A 102 -8.69 8.10 3.28
C THR A 102 -9.30 6.91 4.02
N ILE A 103 -8.52 5.86 4.31
CA ILE A 103 -9.00 4.72 5.10
C ILE A 103 -9.40 5.16 6.52
N MET A 104 -8.61 6.02 7.16
CA MET A 104 -8.89 6.51 8.51
C MET A 104 -10.15 7.39 8.59
N ASN A 105 -10.49 8.10 7.50
CA ASN A 105 -11.68 8.95 7.42
C ASN A 105 -12.89 8.25 6.79
N MET A 106 -12.80 6.97 6.42
CA MET A 106 -13.99 6.22 6.05
C MET A 106 -14.85 6.00 7.30
N PRO A 107 -16.13 6.41 7.29
CA PRO A 107 -17.04 6.05 8.36
C PRO A 107 -17.20 4.52 8.37
N VAL A 108 -17.00 3.92 9.55
CA VAL A 108 -17.37 2.53 9.83
C VAL A 108 -18.88 2.37 9.92
#